data_AF-A0A3D3QA66-F1
#
_entry.id   AF-A0A3D3QA66-F1
#
_cell.length_a   1.000
_cell.length_b   1.000
_cell.length_c   1.000
_cell.angle_alpha   90.00
_cell.angle_beta   90.00
_cell.angle_gamma   90.00
#
_symmetry.space_group_name_H-M   'P 1'
#
loop_
_entity.id
_entity.type
_entity.pdbx_description
1 polymer ?
#
loop_
_entity_poly.entity_id
_entity_poly.type
_entity_poly.pdbx_seq_one_letter_code
_entity_poly.pdbx_strand_id
1 'polypeptide(L)'
;DGILLALLASEIQAVTGKSPSQRYAELVAEFGDPAYARVDAPATKAEKAKLAKLAPEDVRADDLAGEPITGRLVTAPGNGAPIGGLKVVTENAWFAARPSGTEDVYKIYAESFLGPEHLARVQDEAREVVSAALGG
;
A
#
# COMPACT_ATOMS: atom_id res chain seq x y z
N ASP A 1 -9.20 19.93 1.47
CA ASP A 1 -9.95 20.94 0.71
C ASP A 1 -9.89 20.56 -0.77
N GLY A 2 -11.05 20.31 -1.40
CA GLY A 2 -11.09 19.88 -2.81
C GLY A 2 -11.03 21.05 -3.82
N ILE A 3 -11.51 22.23 -3.44
CA ILE A 3 -11.50 23.41 -4.32
C ILE A 3 -10.06 23.88 -4.49
N LEU A 4 -9.29 23.90 -3.40
CA LEU A 4 -7.87 24.25 -3.44
C LEU A 4 -7.08 23.36 -4.41
N LEU A 5 -7.30 22.05 -4.40
CA LEU A 5 -6.60 21.12 -5.29
C LEU A 5 -7.00 21.29 -6.77
N ALA A 6 -8.25 21.67 -7.04
CA ALA A 6 -8.70 21.99 -8.40
C ALA A 6 -8.06 23.29 -8.92
N LEU A 7 -7.94 24.31 -8.07
CA LEU A 7 -7.25 25.55 -8.41
C LEU A 7 -5.75 25.32 -8.61
N LEU A 8 -5.11 24.47 -7.79
CA LEU A 8 -3.71 24.09 -7.98
C LEU A 8 -3.49 23.39 -9.34
N ALA A 9 -4.38 22.51 -9.76
CA ALA A 9 -4.29 21.90 -11.09
C ALA A 9 -4.33 22.94 -12.22
N SER A 10 -5.13 23.99 -12.04
CA SER A 10 -5.21 25.12 -12.97
C SER A 10 -3.93 25.96 -12.95
N GLU A 11 -3.37 26.20 -11.77
CA GLU A 11 -2.08 26.91 -11.60
C GLU A 11 -0.93 26.15 -12.25
N ILE A 12 -0.83 24.82 -12.04
CA ILE A 12 0.16 23.96 -12.69
C ILE A 12 0.12 24.14 -14.21
N GLN A 13 -1.07 24.09 -14.79
CA GLN A 13 -1.23 24.27 -16.23
C GLN A 13 -0.88 25.70 -16.68
N ALA A 14 -1.35 26.72 -15.97
CA ALA A 14 -1.13 28.13 -16.31
C ALA A 14 0.35 28.53 -16.22
N VAL A 15 1.05 28.10 -15.17
CA VAL A 15 2.46 28.47 -14.91
C VAL A 15 3.41 27.67 -15.80
N THR A 16 3.08 26.42 -16.08
CA THR A 16 4.05 25.49 -16.67
C THR A 16 3.75 25.09 -18.11
N GLY A 17 2.56 25.44 -18.61
CA GLY A 17 2.09 25.06 -19.94
C GLY A 17 1.75 23.57 -20.09
N LYS A 18 1.82 22.79 -19.01
CA LYS A 18 1.58 21.33 -19.01
C LYS A 18 0.46 20.98 -18.05
N SER A 19 -0.46 20.10 -18.47
CA SER A 19 -1.47 19.56 -17.58
C SER A 19 -0.84 18.70 -16.48
N PRO A 20 -1.54 18.48 -15.35
CA PRO A 20 -1.10 17.53 -14.33
C PRO A 20 -0.85 16.11 -14.89
N SER A 21 -1.65 15.65 -15.87
CA SER A 21 -1.46 14.34 -16.50
C SER A 21 -0.19 14.27 -17.36
N GLN A 22 0.17 15.34 -18.05
CA GLN A 22 1.44 15.42 -18.79
C GLN A 22 2.64 15.41 -17.83
N ARG A 23 2.54 16.13 -16.71
CA ARG A 23 3.57 16.08 -15.66
C ARG A 23 3.68 14.71 -15.01
N TYR A 24 2.56 14.01 -14.80
CA TYR A 24 2.60 12.63 -14.33
C TYR A 24 3.33 11.72 -15.31
N ALA A 25 3.09 11.85 -16.62
CA ALA A 25 3.82 11.08 -17.63
C ALA A 25 5.34 11.34 -17.61
N GLU A 26 5.77 12.57 -17.27
CA GLU A 26 7.19 12.90 -17.07
C GLU A 26 7.78 12.20 -15.84
N LEU A 27 7.03 12.15 -14.73
CA LEU A 27 7.43 11.39 -13.53
C LEU A 27 7.53 9.90 -13.83
N VAL A 28 6.59 9.35 -14.58
CA VAL A 28 6.63 7.94 -15.01
C VAL A 28 7.86 7.65 -15.87
N ALA A 29 8.23 8.57 -16.76
CA ALA A 29 9.43 8.42 -17.57
C ALA A 29 10.73 8.45 -16.75
N GLU A 30 10.74 9.21 -15.65
CA GLU A 30 11.92 9.35 -14.77
C GLU A 30 12.02 8.23 -13.72
N PHE A 31 10.90 7.81 -13.14
CA PHE A 31 10.85 6.95 -11.95
C PHE A 31 10.16 5.60 -12.17
N GLY A 32 9.57 5.36 -13.34
CA GLY A 32 8.79 4.16 -13.64
C GLY A 32 7.28 4.33 -13.43
N ASP A 33 6.48 3.48 -14.08
CA ASP A 33 5.01 3.50 -14.01
C ASP A 33 4.49 2.52 -12.93
N PRO A 34 3.96 3.01 -11.81
CA PRO A 34 3.46 2.13 -10.76
C PRO A 34 2.09 1.52 -11.14
N ALA A 35 1.98 0.20 -10.99
CA ALA A 35 0.70 -0.48 -10.95
C ALA A 35 0.16 -0.47 -9.52
N TYR A 36 -1.06 0.05 -9.32
CA TYR A 36 -1.70 0.14 -8.01
C TYR A 36 -3.07 -0.52 -8.00
N ALA A 37 -3.39 -1.29 -6.95
CA ALA A 37 -4.73 -1.83 -6.76
C ALA A 37 -5.06 -2.07 -5.28
N ARG A 38 -6.36 -2.05 -4.98
CA ARG A 38 -6.91 -2.43 -3.68
C ARG A 38 -7.76 -3.68 -3.82
N VAL A 39 -7.56 -4.63 -2.92
CA VAL A 39 -8.41 -5.81 -2.79
C VAL A 39 -8.88 -5.97 -1.35
N ASP A 40 -10.04 -6.59 -1.19
CA ASP A 40 -10.59 -6.89 0.13
C ASP A 40 -10.44 -8.40 0.40
N ALA A 41 -10.34 -8.77 1.67
CA ALA A 41 -10.21 -10.13 2.15
C ALA A 41 -11.16 -10.37 3.34
N PRO A 42 -11.89 -11.49 3.39
CA PRO A 42 -12.78 -11.79 4.50
C PRO A 42 -12.00 -11.87 5.81
N ALA A 43 -12.61 -11.40 6.90
CA ALA A 43 -11.97 -11.36 8.21
C ALA A 43 -13.00 -11.40 9.34
N THR A 44 -12.85 -12.35 10.25
CA THR A 44 -13.58 -12.37 11.50
C THR A 44 -13.24 -11.15 12.37
N LYS A 45 -14.11 -10.85 13.34
CA LYS A 45 -13.86 -9.77 14.31
C LYS A 45 -12.56 -9.98 15.10
N ALA A 46 -12.21 -11.23 15.39
CA ALA A 46 -10.98 -11.58 16.11
C ALA A 46 -9.74 -11.29 15.24
N GLU A 47 -9.76 -11.70 13.96
CA GLU A 47 -8.70 -11.40 13.00
C GLU A 47 -8.53 -9.90 12.79
N LYS A 48 -9.63 -9.14 12.65
CA LYS A 48 -9.56 -7.68 12.54
C LYS A 48 -8.93 -7.02 13.78
N ALA A 49 -9.29 -7.49 14.98
CA ALA A 49 -8.74 -6.98 16.22
C ALA A 49 -7.24 -7.32 16.37
N LYS A 50 -6.82 -8.50 15.88
CA LYS A 50 -5.41 -8.91 15.86
C LYS A 50 -4.62 -8.11 14.83
N LEU A 51 -5.14 -7.94 13.61
CA LEU A 51 -4.52 -7.12 12.55
C LEU A 51 -4.22 -5.69 13.04
N ALA A 52 -5.16 -5.09 13.79
CA ALA A 52 -5.00 -3.75 14.34
C ALA A 52 -3.87 -3.61 15.38
N LYS A 53 -3.37 -4.72 15.92
CA LYS A 53 -2.42 -4.80 17.03
C LYS A 53 -1.16 -5.59 16.69
N LEU A 54 -0.92 -5.90 15.42
CA LEU A 54 0.30 -6.60 15.02
C LEU A 54 1.55 -5.82 15.44
N ALA A 55 2.60 -6.58 15.74
CA ALA A 55 3.95 -6.09 15.87
C ALA A 55 4.78 -6.46 14.61
N PRO A 56 5.87 -5.75 14.28
CA PRO A 56 6.70 -6.06 13.12
C PRO A 56 7.18 -7.52 13.08
N GLU A 57 7.50 -8.10 14.24
CA GLU A 57 7.96 -9.47 14.43
C GLU A 57 6.92 -10.56 14.16
N ASP A 58 5.63 -10.19 14.06
CA ASP A 58 4.58 -11.12 13.63
C ASP A 58 4.70 -11.45 12.12
N VAL A 59 5.41 -10.62 11.35
CA VAL A 59 5.66 -10.83 9.92
C VAL A 59 6.98 -11.56 9.71
N ARG A 60 6.88 -12.88 9.55
CA ARG A 60 8.05 -13.77 9.42
C ARG A 60 8.53 -14.01 7.99
N ALA A 61 7.77 -13.60 6.98
CA ALA A 61 8.23 -13.66 5.60
C ALA A 61 9.49 -12.80 5.44
N ASP A 62 10.45 -13.27 4.66
CA ASP A 62 11.71 -12.58 4.36
C ASP A 62 11.68 -11.91 2.98
N ASP A 63 10.80 -12.37 2.09
CA ASP A 63 10.59 -11.84 0.75
C ASP A 63 9.11 -11.55 0.47
N LEU A 64 8.88 -10.72 -0.54
CA LEU A 64 7.58 -10.42 -1.13
C LEU A 64 7.75 -10.27 -2.64
N ALA A 65 7.03 -11.10 -3.40
CA ALA A 65 7.05 -11.19 -4.85
C ALA A 65 8.44 -11.42 -5.46
N GLY A 66 9.33 -12.10 -4.71
CA GLY A 66 10.70 -12.39 -5.11
C GLY A 66 11.73 -11.31 -4.72
N GLU A 67 11.32 -10.29 -3.95
CA GLU A 67 12.22 -9.25 -3.44
C GLU A 67 12.35 -9.30 -1.92
N PRO A 68 13.56 -9.06 -1.35
CA PRO A 68 13.73 -8.99 0.11
C PRO A 68 12.86 -7.89 0.75
N ILE A 69 12.22 -8.23 1.86
CA ILE A 69 11.47 -7.27 2.67
C ILE A 69 12.44 -6.33 3.38
N THR A 70 12.38 -5.05 3.03
CA THR A 70 13.19 -3.97 3.61
C THR A 70 12.49 -3.25 4.77
N GLY A 71 11.17 -3.41 4.91
CA GLY A 71 10.40 -2.77 5.97
C GLY A 71 9.16 -3.55 6.40
N ARG A 72 8.95 -3.63 7.71
CA ARG A 72 7.74 -4.16 8.37
C ARG A 72 7.23 -3.09 9.35
N LEU A 73 6.20 -2.38 8.95
CA LEU A 73 5.76 -1.15 9.62
C LEU A 73 4.37 -1.35 10.24
N VAL A 74 4.26 -1.06 11.54
CA VAL A 74 2.97 -0.99 12.28
C VAL A 74 2.72 0.42 12.83
N THR A 75 3.71 1.30 12.67
CA THR A 75 3.64 2.73 12.94
C THR A 75 4.05 3.52 11.69
N ALA A 76 3.54 4.74 11.56
CA ALA A 76 3.89 5.63 10.47
C ALA A 76 5.28 6.25 10.73
N PRO A 77 6.26 6.11 9.81
CA PRO A 77 7.63 6.60 10.03
C PRO A 77 7.72 8.11 10.29
N GLY A 78 6.81 8.90 9.73
CA GLY A 78 6.88 10.37 9.84
C GLY A 78 6.50 10.93 11.21
N ASN A 79 5.74 10.21 12.02
CA ASN A 79 5.27 10.70 13.33
C ASN A 79 5.18 9.64 14.44
N GLY A 80 5.52 8.38 14.15
CA GLY A 80 5.45 7.27 15.09
C GLY A 80 4.05 6.82 15.46
N ALA A 81 2.98 7.39 14.89
CA ALA A 81 1.62 7.02 15.22
C ALA A 81 1.30 5.59 14.71
N PRO A 82 0.54 4.78 15.46
CA PRO A 82 0.14 3.45 14.99
C PRO A 82 -0.75 3.55 13.74
N ILE A 83 -0.50 2.71 12.74
CA ILE A 83 -1.31 2.68 11.51
C ILE A 83 -2.61 1.88 11.67
N GLY A 84 -2.69 1.08 12.74
CA GLY A 84 -3.80 0.16 13.01
C GLY A 84 -3.86 -0.94 11.96
N GLY A 85 -2.74 -1.60 11.71
CA GLY A 85 -2.55 -2.56 10.63
C GLY A 85 -1.07 -2.82 10.37
N LEU A 86 -0.75 -3.29 9.17
CA LEU A 86 0.59 -3.63 8.72
C LEU A 86 0.90 -2.93 7.39
N LYS A 87 2.14 -2.50 7.18
CA LYS A 87 2.71 -2.19 5.87
C LYS A 87 4.04 -2.95 5.69
N VAL A 88 4.17 -3.66 4.58
CA VAL A 88 5.40 -4.37 4.16
C VAL A 88 5.94 -3.70 2.91
N VAL A 89 7.27 -3.54 2.83
CA VAL A 89 7.96 -2.79 1.79
C VAL A 89 9.15 -3.59 1.27
N THR A 90 9.33 -3.61 -0.05
CA THR A 90 10.51 -4.09 -0.78
C THR A 90 11.16 -2.95 -1.55
N GLU A 91 12.12 -3.24 -2.43
CA GLU A 91 12.70 -2.23 -3.32
C GLU A 91 11.67 -1.70 -4.32
N ASN A 92 10.92 -2.57 -4.99
CA ASN A 92 10.02 -2.18 -6.09
C ASN A 92 8.53 -2.29 -5.77
N ALA A 93 8.14 -2.76 -4.59
CA ALA A 93 6.74 -2.94 -4.22
C ALA A 93 6.46 -2.70 -2.73
N TRP A 94 5.18 -2.54 -2.43
CA TRP A 94 4.69 -2.57 -1.05
C TRP A 94 3.24 -3.04 -1.00
N PHE A 95 2.84 -3.56 0.16
CA PHE A 95 1.42 -3.69 0.50
C PHE A 95 1.15 -3.15 1.91
N ALA A 96 -0.10 -2.73 2.14
CA ALA A 96 -0.59 -2.36 3.46
C ALA A 96 -1.96 -3.01 3.73
N ALA A 97 -2.11 -3.63 4.89
CA ALA A 97 -3.32 -4.30 5.35
C ALA A 97 -3.93 -3.55 6.54
N ARG A 98 -5.22 -3.22 6.45
CA ARG A 98 -5.97 -2.55 7.54
C ARG A 98 -7.37 -3.15 7.71
N PRO A 99 -7.87 -3.31 8.94
CA PRO A 99 -9.22 -3.81 9.17
C PRO A 99 -10.26 -2.81 8.63
N SER A 100 -11.33 -3.31 8.00
CA SER A 100 -12.45 -2.46 7.58
C SER A 100 -13.21 -1.94 8.80
N GLY A 101 -13.59 -0.67 8.79
CA GLY A 101 -14.38 -0.07 9.87
C GLY A 101 -15.84 -0.49 9.89
N THR A 102 -16.36 -0.99 8.76
CA THR A 102 -17.81 -1.20 8.53
C THR A 102 -18.18 -2.64 8.25
N GLU A 103 -17.27 -3.44 7.68
CA GLU A 103 -17.54 -4.78 7.16
C GLU A 103 -16.61 -5.81 7.79
N ASP A 104 -16.99 -7.09 7.78
CA ASP A 104 -16.17 -8.22 8.26
C ASP A 104 -15.13 -8.63 7.20
N VAL A 105 -14.32 -7.64 6.80
CA VAL A 105 -13.20 -7.75 5.87
C VAL A 105 -12.01 -6.94 6.40
N TYR A 106 -10.81 -7.24 5.91
CA TYR A 106 -9.69 -6.29 5.90
C TYR A 106 -9.36 -5.90 4.45
N LYS A 107 -8.74 -4.73 4.29
CA LYS A 107 -8.38 -4.16 2.99
C LYS A 107 -6.89 -4.26 2.80
N ILE A 108 -6.46 -4.75 1.64
CA ILE A 108 -5.08 -4.73 1.17
C ILE A 108 -4.96 -3.65 0.09
N TYR A 109 -4.06 -2.72 0.32
CA TYR A 109 -3.59 -1.74 -0.66
C TYR A 109 -2.22 -2.23 -1.14
N ALA A 110 -1.98 -2.29 -2.44
CA ALA A 110 -0.70 -2.72 -2.97
C ALA A 110 -0.29 -1.87 -4.18
N GLU A 111 1.02 -1.72 -4.33
CA GLU A 111 1.65 -1.02 -5.44
C GLU A 111 2.91 -1.76 -5.88
N SER A 112 3.22 -1.70 -7.17
CA SER A 112 4.41 -2.29 -7.77
C SER A 112 4.92 -1.44 -8.92
N PHE A 113 6.22 -1.14 -8.92
CA PHE A 113 6.92 -0.51 -10.04
C PHE A 113 7.34 -1.50 -11.14
N LEU A 114 7.12 -2.80 -10.93
CA LEU A 114 7.38 -3.86 -11.91
C LEU A 114 6.11 -4.25 -12.71
N GLY A 115 5.08 -3.40 -12.66
CA GLY A 115 3.88 -3.55 -13.47
C GLY A 115 2.79 -4.47 -12.90
N PRO A 116 1.68 -4.66 -13.67
CA PRO A 116 0.46 -5.29 -13.16
C PRO A 116 0.59 -6.78 -12.81
N GLU A 117 1.41 -7.55 -13.54
CA GLU A 117 1.62 -8.96 -13.23
C GLU A 117 2.38 -9.13 -11.91
N HIS A 118 3.38 -8.28 -11.67
CA HIS A 118 4.08 -8.25 -10.39
C HIS A 118 3.14 -7.79 -9.26
N LEU A 119 2.29 -6.79 -9.50
CA LEU A 119 1.27 -6.36 -8.54
C LEU A 119 0.33 -7.50 -8.14
N ALA A 120 -0.09 -8.34 -9.08
CA ALA A 120 -0.93 -9.50 -8.77
C ALA A 120 -0.23 -10.46 -7.81
N ARG A 121 1.05 -10.77 -8.05
CA ARG A 121 1.86 -11.60 -7.13
C ARG A 121 1.98 -10.96 -5.74
N VAL A 122 2.25 -9.66 -5.69
CA VAL A 122 2.29 -8.90 -4.43
C VAL A 122 0.98 -9.03 -3.66
N GLN A 123 -0.17 -8.95 -4.34
CA GLN A 123 -1.48 -9.08 -3.71
C GLN A 123 -1.77 -10.49 -3.20
N ASP A 124 -1.36 -11.51 -3.93
CA ASP A 124 -1.52 -12.90 -3.53
C ASP A 124 -0.67 -13.21 -2.30
N GLU A 125 0.62 -12.89 -2.34
CA GLU A 125 1.53 -13.09 -1.21
C GLU A 125 1.17 -12.19 -0.01
N ALA A 126 0.64 -10.99 -0.22
CA ALA A 126 0.14 -10.16 0.87
C ALA A 126 -0.97 -10.86 1.67
N ARG A 127 -1.86 -11.61 1.02
CA ARG A 127 -2.89 -12.39 1.72
C ARG A 127 -2.27 -13.49 2.56
N GLU A 128 -1.26 -14.17 2.04
CA GLU A 128 -0.54 -15.23 2.74
C GLU A 128 0.21 -14.68 3.96
N VAL A 129 0.93 -13.58 3.80
CA VAL A 129 1.67 -12.89 4.87
C VAL A 129 0.71 -12.45 5.98
N VAL A 130 -0.42 -11.83 5.62
CA VAL A 130 -1.42 -11.40 6.62
C VAL A 130 -2.05 -12.61 7.31
N SER A 131 -2.44 -13.64 6.57
CA SER A 131 -3.01 -14.87 7.14
C SER A 131 -2.07 -15.53 8.14
N ALA A 132 -0.79 -15.67 7.79
CA ALA A 132 0.24 -16.23 8.66
C ALA A 132 0.43 -15.38 9.93
N ALA A 133 0.49 -14.05 9.81
CA ALA A 133 0.58 -13.14 10.97
C ALA A 133 -0.67 -13.24 11.88
N LEU A 134 -1.84 -13.52 11.31
CA LEU A 134 -3.09 -13.72 12.05
C LEU A 134 -3.20 -15.09 12.74
N GLY A 135 -2.32 -16.04 12.43
CA GLY A 135 -2.22 -17.32 13.13
C GLY A 135 -2.64 -18.54 12.31
N GLY A 136 -2.91 -18.38 11.01
CA GLY A 136 -3.38 -19.44 10.11
C GLY A 136 -4.87 -19.70 10.17
#